data_AF-A0A6B3HQU2-F1
#
_entry.id   AF-A0A6B3HQU2-F1
#
_cell.length_a   1.000
_cell.length_b   1.000
_cell.length_c   1.000
_cell.angle_alpha   90.00
_cell.angle_beta   90.00
_cell.angle_gamma   90.00
#
_symmetry.space_group_name_H-M   'P 1'
#
loop_
_entity.id
_entity.type
_entity.pdbx_description
1 polymer ?
#
loop_
_entity_poly.entity_id
_entity_poly.type
_entity_poly.pdbx_seq_one_letter_code
_entity_poly.pdbx_strand_id
1 'polypeptide(L)'
;MTQFKDKSAKQGADRATVGLFTYPVLQVADILLYQANQVPVGEDQRQHIELTRDLAERFNGRFGQTFTIPAPYILKETAKI
;
A
#
# COMPACT_ATOMS: atom_id res chain seq x y z
N MET A 1 -2.62 -9.85 1.43
CA MET A 1 -1.29 -9.31 1.77
C MET A 1 -0.23 -10.38 1.60
N THR A 2 0.24 -10.55 0.36
CA THR A 2 1.25 -11.56 0.02
C THR A 2 2.57 -11.30 0.76
N GLN A 3 2.98 -10.03 0.88
CA GLN A 3 4.20 -9.65 1.61
C GLN A 3 4.24 -10.10 3.08
N PHE A 4 3.14 -9.97 3.82
CA PHE A 4 3.11 -10.43 5.22
C PHE A 4 3.30 -11.95 5.30
N LYS A 5 2.63 -12.71 4.43
CA LYS A 5 2.77 -14.17 4.37
C LYS A 5 4.21 -14.57 4.02
N ASP A 6 4.79 -13.95 2.99
CA ASP A 6 6.14 -14.27 2.53
C ASP A 6 7.21 -13.91 3.56
N LYS A 7 7.11 -12.73 4.18
CA LYS A 7 8.08 -12.28 5.20
C LYS A 7 7.97 -13.09 6.47
N SER A 8 6.75 -13.45 6.90
CA SER A 8 6.55 -14.30 8.09
C SER A 8 7.05 -15.72 7.85
N ALA A 9 6.85 -16.28 6.65
CA ALA A 9 7.37 -17.60 6.28
C ALA A 9 8.90 -17.61 6.19
N LYS A 10 9.52 -16.55 5.64
CA LYS A 10 10.99 -16.46 5.49
C LYS A 10 11.72 -16.11 6.78
N GLN A 11 11.13 -15.33 7.66
CA GLN A 11 11.81 -14.76 8.83
C GLN A 11 11.46 -15.45 10.15
N GLY A 12 10.55 -16.43 10.13
CA GLY A 12 10.09 -17.15 11.32
C GLY A 12 9.04 -16.38 12.12
N ALA A 13 8.29 -17.11 12.96
CA ALA A 13 7.18 -16.56 13.75
C ALA A 13 7.62 -15.38 14.66
N ASP A 14 8.86 -15.42 15.15
CA ASP A 14 9.43 -14.37 16.02
C ASP A 14 9.53 -13.00 15.32
N ARG A 15 9.56 -12.96 13.98
CA ARG A 15 9.60 -11.73 13.18
C ARG A 15 8.26 -11.36 12.55
N ALA A 16 7.21 -12.16 12.76
CA ALA A 16 5.83 -11.86 12.37
C ALA A 16 5.20 -10.85 13.35
N THR A 17 5.80 -9.66 13.45
CA THR A 17 5.37 -8.63 14.39
C THR A 17 4.07 -7.95 13.94
N VAL A 18 3.36 -7.32 14.88
CA VAL A 18 2.19 -6.48 14.57
C VAL A 18 2.57 -5.36 13.60
N GLY A 19 3.75 -4.75 13.76
CA GLY A 19 4.24 -3.72 12.85
C GLY A 19 4.38 -4.20 11.41
N LEU A 20 4.88 -5.42 11.20
CA LEU A 20 4.96 -6.02 9.87
C LEU A 20 3.58 -6.26 9.25
N PHE A 21 2.60 -6.63 10.08
CA PHE A 21 1.21 -6.83 9.64
C PHE A 21 0.49 -5.52 9.31
N THR A 22 0.68 -4.49 10.12
CA THR A 22 -0.06 -3.21 10.02
C THR A 22 0.63 -2.18 9.13
N TYR A 23 1.90 -2.36 8.77
CA TYR A 23 2.66 -1.42 7.93
C TYR A 23 1.89 -0.97 6.67
N PRO A 24 1.15 -1.83 5.94
CA PRO A 24 0.45 -1.39 4.74
C PRO A 24 -0.69 -0.41 5.04
N VAL A 25 -1.27 -0.44 6.25
CA VAL A 25 -2.23 0.57 6.71
C VAL A 25 -1.53 1.91 6.95
N LEU A 26 -0.31 1.91 7.49
CA LEU A 26 0.49 3.12 7.62
C LEU A 26 0.83 3.71 6.24
N GLN A 27 1.23 2.86 5.29
CA GLN A 27 1.49 3.28 3.91
C GLN A 27 0.24 3.90 3.24
N VAL A 28 -0.95 3.33 3.48
CA VAL A 28 -2.22 3.91 3.02
C VAL A 28 -2.41 5.30 3.61
N ALA A 29 -2.21 5.45 4.92
CA ALA A 29 -2.36 6.73 5.60
C ALA A 29 -1.41 7.79 5.02
N ASP A 30 -0.14 7.43 4.77
CA ASP A 30 0.84 8.34 4.17
C ASP A 30 0.41 8.81 2.77
N ILE A 31 -0.13 7.92 1.93
CA ILE A 31 -0.59 8.29 0.58
C ILE A 31 -1.82 9.21 0.65
N LEU A 32 -2.81 8.85 1.46
CA LEU A 32 -4.09 9.56 1.53
C LEU A 32 -3.98 10.92 2.23
N LEU A 33 -3.08 11.05 3.22
CA LEU A 33 -2.85 12.30 3.94
C LEU A 33 -2.44 13.44 2.99
N TYR A 34 -1.62 13.13 1.99
CA TYR A 34 -1.14 14.10 1.01
C TYR A 34 -1.98 14.16 -0.27
N GLN A 35 -3.13 13.46 -0.32
CA GLN A 35 -4.07 13.52 -1.45
C GLN A 35 -3.40 13.18 -2.80
N ALA A 36 -2.47 12.23 -2.81
CA ALA A 36 -1.67 11.92 -3.99
C ALA A 36 -2.54 11.41 -5.16
N ASN A 37 -2.34 11.97 -6.35
CA ASN A 37 -3.01 11.48 -7.57
C ASN A 37 -2.34 10.22 -8.15
N GLN A 38 -1.01 10.12 -8.02
CA GLN A 38 -0.24 8.99 -8.49
C GLN A 38 0.86 8.64 -7.49
N VAL A 39 1.17 7.35 -7.36
CA VAL A 39 2.24 6.87 -6.48
C VAL A 39 3.22 6.01 -7.27
N PRO A 40 4.51 6.40 -7.36
CA PRO A 40 5.53 5.60 -8.02
C PRO A 40 5.76 4.31 -7.23
N VAL A 41 5.54 3.16 -7.87
CA VAL A 41 5.70 1.85 -7.23
C VAL A 41 6.31 0.82 -8.19
N GLY A 42 6.99 -0.17 -7.64
CA GLY A 42 7.35 -1.40 -8.36
C GLY A 42 6.14 -2.31 -8.53
N GLU A 43 6.23 -3.27 -9.45
CA GLU A 43 5.12 -4.21 -9.76
C GLU A 43 4.70 -5.03 -8.52
N ASP A 44 5.66 -5.36 -7.65
CA ASP A 44 5.44 -6.10 -6.40
C ASP A 44 4.64 -5.31 -5.34
N GLN A 45 4.57 -3.98 -5.47
CA GLN A 45 3.87 -3.09 -4.55
C GLN A 45 2.48 -2.69 -5.04
N ARG A 46 2.05 -3.15 -6.23
CA ARG A 46 0.73 -2.83 -6.80
C ARG A 46 -0.42 -3.14 -5.83
N GLN A 47 -0.34 -4.26 -5.11
CA GLN A 47 -1.37 -4.66 -4.14
C GLN A 47 -1.60 -3.62 -3.03
N HIS A 48 -0.57 -2.86 -2.63
CA HIS A 48 -0.72 -1.82 -1.61
C HIS A 48 -1.43 -0.58 -2.16
N ILE A 49 -1.25 -0.28 -3.45
CA ILE A 49 -2.02 0.80 -4.11
C ILE A 49 -3.48 0.39 -4.26
N GLU A 50 -3.79 -0.85 -4.64
CA GLU A 50 -5.17 -1.34 -4.68
C GLU A 50 -5.83 -1.25 -3.29
N LEU A 51 -5.14 -1.67 -2.23
CA LEU A 51 -5.63 -1.51 -0.84
C LEU A 51 -5.91 -0.04 -0.49
N THR A 52 -5.04 0.87 -0.92
CA THR A 52 -5.20 2.32 -0.69
C THR A 52 -6.46 2.84 -1.39
N ARG A 53 -6.70 2.40 -2.62
CA ARG A 53 -7.89 2.76 -3.41
C ARG A 53 -9.18 2.24 -2.75
N ASP A 54 -9.22 0.97 -2.39
CA ASP A 54 -10.38 0.35 -1.73
C ASP A 54 -10.76 1.08 -0.44
N LEU A 55 -9.76 1.43 0.38
CA LEU A 55 -9.98 2.15 1.63
C LEU A 55 -10.44 3.59 1.40
N ALA A 56 -9.87 4.28 0.42
CA ALA A 56 -10.28 5.65 0.06
C ALA A 56 -11.70 5.69 -0.50
N GLU A 57 -12.06 4.75 -1.40
CA GLU A 57 -13.41 4.62 -1.96
C GLU A 57 -14.44 4.31 -0.86
N ARG A 58 -14.12 3.37 0.05
CA ARG A 58 -14.98 3.03 1.18
C ARG A 58 -15.18 4.20 2.13
N PHE A 59 -14.12 4.95 2.44
CA PHE A 59 -14.20 6.13 3.29
C PHE A 59 -15.06 7.21 2.63
N ASN A 60 -14.80 7.50 1.35
CA ASN A 60 -15.56 8.48 0.60
C ASN A 60 -17.04 8.13 0.49
N GLY A 61 -17.36 6.85 0.27
CA GLY A 61 -18.75 6.38 0.22
C GLY A 61 -19.48 6.50 1.56
N ARG A 62 -18.75 6.46 2.69
CA ARG A 62 -19.35 6.57 4.03
C ARG A 62 -19.43 8.00 4.55
N PHE A 63 -18.44 8.84 4.24
CA PHE A 63 -18.28 10.16 4.85
C PHE A 63 -18.32 11.32 3.85
N GLY A 64 -18.54 11.04 2.57
CA GLY A 64 -18.46 12.03 1.50
C GLY A 64 -17.04 12.17 0.95
N GLN A 65 -16.92 12.86 -0.18
CA GLN A 65 -15.68 12.98 -0.94
C GLN A 65 -14.58 13.65 -0.09
N THR A 66 -13.65 12.85 0.42
CA THR A 66 -12.61 13.26 1.38
C THR A 66 -11.19 12.95 0.88
N PHE A 67 -11.02 11.79 0.26
CA PHE A 67 -9.73 11.33 -0.25
C PHE A 67 -9.70 11.28 -1.78
N THR A 68 -8.57 11.72 -2.33
CA THR A 68 -8.20 11.48 -3.73
C THR A 68 -7.88 10.00 -3.90
N ILE A 69 -8.41 9.38 -4.96
CA ILE A 69 -8.15 7.96 -5.27
C ILE A 69 -6.85 7.88 -6.08
N PRO A 70 -5.73 7.36 -5.52
CA PRO A 70 -4.46 7.33 -6.23
C PRO A 70 -4.44 6.30 -7.35
N ALA A 71 -3.68 6.57 -8.41
CA ALA A 71 -3.33 5.59 -9.44
C ALA A 71 -1.87 5.10 -9.26
N PRO A 72 -1.57 3.83 -9.56
CA PRO A 72 -0.20 3.36 -9.57
C PRO A 72 0.57 3.99 -10.73
N TYR A 73 1.76 4.50 -10.46
CA TYR A 73 2.74 4.88 -11.49
C TYR A 73 3.84 3.80 -11.50
N ILE A 74 3.69 2.83 -12.39
CA ILE A 74 4.64 1.70 -12.48
C ILE A 74 5.94 2.20 -13.10
N LEU A 75 7.00 2.22 -12.31
CA LEU A 75 8.33 2.51 -12.79
C LEU A 75 8.76 1.36 -13.70
N LYS A 76 9.00 1.63 -14.99
CA LYS A 76 9.71 0.69 -15.86
C LYS A 76 11.06 0.41 -15.21
N GLU A 77 11.46 -0.87 -15.11
CA GLU A 77 12.73 -1.28 -14.49
C GLU A 77 13.85 -0.30 -14.89
N THR A 78 14.23 0.58 -13.96
CA THR A 78 15.53 1.21 -14.05
C THR A 78 16.49 0.07 -13.79
N ALA A 79 17.15 -0.38 -14.86
CA ALA A 79 18.22 -1.36 -14.79
C ALA A 79 19.08 -1.04 -13.56
N LYS A 80 19.14 -1.99 -12.61
CA LYS A 80 20.05 -1.89 -11.48
C LYS A 80 21.44 -1.68 -12.05
N ILE A 81 22.12 -0.60 -11.65
CA ILE A 81 23.57 -0.49 -11.76
C ILE A 81 24.18 -1.43 -10.72
#